data_AF-A0A0D2IYS7-F1
#
_entry.id   AF-A0A0D2IYS7-F1
#
_cell.length_a   1.000
_cell.length_b   1.000
_cell.length_c   1.000
_cell.angle_alpha   90.00
_cell.angle_beta   90.00
_cell.angle_gamma   90.00
#
_symmetry.space_group_name_H-M   'P 1'
#
loop_
_entity.id
_entity.type
_entity.pdbx_description
1 polymer ?
#
loop_
_entity_poly.entity_id
_entity_poly.type
_entity_poly.pdbx_seq_one_letter_code
_entity_poly.pdbx_strand_id
1 'polypeptide(L)'
;MPVLSLSASQGDGEGQNEMNASMDLLRKTLVAFQDKADNIRVFFPDQMELAVARSGQTSDPNAGRAALDPKFEDNTRFKFGYLTKQNAAWAALGINIFGSKFTPVDLVKDTDEMFVVAYPSFNPREELSATYQLYQGAAEPTGRPLVVFNGELDRIRGGYYPSFAFGELSKLSKDFIPKVVLVS
;
A
#
# COMPACT_ATOMS: atom_id res chain seq x y z
N MET A 1 15.64 13.88 1.34
CA MET A 1 14.22 13.84 1.77
C MET A 1 13.73 12.44 1.49
N PRO A 2 12.90 11.80 2.33
CA PRO A 2 12.35 10.49 1.99
C PRO A 2 11.54 10.62 0.71
N VAL A 3 11.71 9.70 -0.22
CA VAL A 3 10.90 9.70 -1.43
C VAL A 3 9.45 9.36 -1.14
N LEU A 4 8.57 10.17 -1.71
CA LEU A 4 7.14 10.14 -1.42
C LEU A 4 6.39 9.09 -2.23
N SER A 5 6.83 8.63 -3.41
CA SER A 5 6.15 7.52 -4.12
C SER A 5 6.92 7.00 -5.32
N LEU A 6 6.51 5.86 -5.90
CA LEU A 6 7.05 5.40 -7.18
C LEU A 6 6.84 6.47 -8.25
N SER A 7 5.70 7.15 -8.22
CA SER A 7 5.34 8.26 -9.12
C SER A 7 6.11 9.57 -8.87
N ALA A 8 6.43 9.91 -7.62
CA ALA A 8 7.05 11.18 -7.24
C ALA A 8 8.59 11.15 -7.22
N SER A 9 9.20 9.97 -7.17
CA SER A 9 10.66 9.77 -7.14
C SER A 9 11.36 9.88 -8.51
N GLN A 10 10.60 10.16 -9.57
CA GLN A 10 10.98 9.86 -10.97
C GLN A 10 11.88 10.91 -11.65
N GLY A 11 12.68 11.63 -10.86
CA GLY A 11 13.65 12.63 -11.33
C GLY A 11 14.87 12.84 -10.43
N ASP A 12 14.91 12.19 -9.26
CA ASP A 12 16.05 12.17 -8.36
C ASP A 12 16.51 10.71 -8.24
N GLY A 13 17.67 10.39 -8.83
CA GLY A 13 18.14 9.01 -8.99
C GLY A 13 18.29 8.25 -7.67
N GLU A 14 18.51 8.96 -6.55
CA GLU A 14 18.53 8.37 -5.20
C GLU A 14 17.13 7.85 -4.81
N GLY A 15 16.12 8.64 -5.10
CA GLY A 15 14.74 8.33 -4.82
C GLY A 15 14.19 7.11 -5.58
N GLN A 16 14.54 7.00 -6.86
CA GLN A 16 14.13 5.87 -7.68
C GLN A 16 14.78 4.55 -7.19
N ASN A 17 16.03 4.62 -6.70
CA ASN A 17 16.74 3.46 -6.17
C ASN A 17 16.10 2.91 -4.88
N GLU A 18 15.69 3.78 -3.95
CA GLU A 18 15.03 3.38 -2.70
C GLU A 18 13.68 2.68 -2.96
N MET A 19 12.90 3.18 -3.92
CA MET A 19 11.61 2.60 -4.29
C MET A 19 11.77 1.24 -5.01
N ASN A 20 12.77 1.10 -5.87
CA ASN A 20 13.11 -0.17 -6.50
C ASN A 20 13.54 -1.23 -5.48
N ALA A 21 14.39 -0.85 -4.52
CA ALA A 21 14.80 -1.73 -3.43
C ALA A 21 13.60 -2.19 -2.58
N SER A 22 12.67 -1.27 -2.29
CA SER A 22 11.44 -1.58 -1.54
C SER A 22 10.54 -2.57 -2.27
N MET A 23 10.39 -2.39 -3.58
CA MET A 23 9.66 -3.30 -4.46
C MET A 23 10.31 -4.69 -4.58
N ASP A 24 11.64 -4.74 -4.71
CA ASP A 24 12.40 -5.99 -4.74
C ASP A 24 12.29 -6.76 -3.43
N LEU A 25 12.35 -6.04 -2.31
CA LEU A 25 12.23 -6.66 -0.99
C LEU A 25 10.82 -7.20 -0.77
N LEU A 26 9.78 -6.43 -1.10
CA LEU A 26 8.39 -6.88 -1.07
C LEU A 26 8.21 -8.16 -1.91
N ARG A 27 8.75 -8.17 -3.14
CA ARG A 27 8.66 -9.32 -4.03
C ARG A 27 9.35 -10.55 -3.44
N LYS A 28 10.57 -10.40 -2.90
CA LYS A 28 11.33 -11.47 -2.24
C LYS A 28 10.60 -12.01 -1.01
N THR A 29 9.99 -11.15 -0.20
CA THR A 29 9.16 -11.58 0.92
C THR A 29 7.96 -12.40 0.45
N LEU A 30 7.28 -11.95 -0.61
CA LEU A 30 6.13 -12.68 -1.16
C LEU A 30 6.51 -14.05 -1.75
N VAL A 31 7.75 -14.26 -2.22
CA VAL A 31 8.21 -15.60 -2.65
C VAL A 31 8.07 -16.64 -1.53
N ALA A 32 8.22 -16.25 -0.26
CA ALA A 32 8.04 -17.16 0.88
C ALA A 32 6.60 -17.69 1.00
N PHE A 33 5.62 -17.03 0.36
CA PHE A 33 4.21 -17.39 0.38
C PHE A 33 3.68 -17.81 -1.00
N GLN A 34 4.59 -18.18 -1.91
CA GLN A 34 4.23 -18.46 -3.30
C GLN A 34 3.27 -19.64 -3.48
N ASP A 35 3.25 -20.59 -2.55
CA ASP A 35 2.37 -21.75 -2.52
C ASP A 35 0.90 -21.33 -2.35
N LYS A 36 0.66 -20.30 -1.52
CA LYS A 36 -0.65 -19.69 -1.23
C LYS A 36 -0.96 -18.45 -2.08
N ALA A 37 -0.20 -18.20 -3.13
CA ALA A 37 -0.30 -16.96 -3.89
C ALA A 37 -1.71 -16.66 -4.41
N ASP A 38 -2.50 -17.67 -4.79
CA ASP A 38 -3.88 -17.48 -5.25
C ASP A 38 -4.84 -16.94 -4.18
N ASN A 39 -4.48 -17.06 -2.92
CA ASN A 39 -5.29 -16.64 -1.76
C ASN A 39 -4.69 -15.42 -1.05
N ILE A 40 -3.61 -14.83 -1.58
CA ILE A 40 -2.97 -13.66 -0.99
C ILE A 40 -3.28 -12.43 -1.82
N ARG A 41 -3.83 -11.40 -1.18
CA ARG A 41 -4.11 -10.10 -1.80
C ARG A 41 -3.11 -9.04 -1.33
N VAL A 42 -2.38 -8.49 -2.29
CA VAL A 42 -1.41 -7.40 -2.08
C VAL A 42 -2.07 -6.07 -2.43
N PHE A 43 -2.14 -5.17 -1.45
CA PHE A 43 -2.68 -3.81 -1.59
C PHE A 43 -1.55 -2.82 -1.81
N PHE A 44 -1.57 -2.12 -2.94
CA PHE A 44 -0.68 -0.99 -3.22
C PHE A 44 -1.27 0.33 -2.73
N PRO A 45 -0.49 1.43 -2.60
CA PRO A 45 -1.02 2.72 -2.12
C PRO A 45 -2.22 3.21 -2.94
N ASP A 46 -2.11 3.13 -4.27
CA ASP A 46 -3.18 3.50 -5.20
C ASP A 46 -3.12 2.69 -6.52
N GLN A 47 -4.05 2.99 -7.42
CA GLN A 47 -4.15 2.37 -8.74
C GLN A 47 -2.94 2.63 -9.66
N MET A 48 -2.29 3.79 -9.53
CA MET A 48 -1.12 4.15 -10.34
C MET A 48 0.12 3.41 -9.85
N GLU A 49 0.32 3.32 -8.53
CA GLU A 49 1.42 2.56 -7.93
C GLU A 49 1.28 1.06 -8.24
N LEU A 50 0.05 0.51 -8.22
CA LEU A 50 -0.21 -0.85 -8.70
C LEU A 50 0.13 -1.01 -10.19
N ALA A 51 -0.23 -0.04 -11.04
CA ALA A 51 0.09 -0.10 -12.46
C ALA A 51 1.61 -0.13 -12.69
N VAL A 52 2.36 0.76 -12.02
CA VAL A 52 3.83 0.79 -12.07
C VAL A 52 4.44 -0.52 -11.56
N ALA A 53 3.92 -1.07 -10.46
CA ALA A 53 4.39 -2.33 -9.90
C ALA A 53 4.26 -3.51 -10.88
N ARG A 54 3.22 -3.50 -11.71
CA ARG A 54 2.94 -4.56 -12.69
C ARG A 54 3.64 -4.36 -14.02
N SER A 55 3.68 -3.14 -14.54
CA SER A 55 4.17 -2.86 -15.89
C SER A 55 5.61 -2.35 -15.92
N GLY A 56 6.15 -1.88 -14.79
CA GLY A 56 7.43 -1.19 -14.74
C GLY A 56 7.45 0.17 -15.44
N GLN A 57 6.35 0.55 -16.11
CA GLN A 57 6.21 1.80 -16.84
C GLN A 57 5.56 2.86 -15.96
N THR A 58 6.26 3.99 -15.85
CA THR A 58 5.74 5.22 -15.27
C THR A 58 4.83 5.94 -16.26
N SER A 59 3.86 6.70 -15.79
CA SER A 59 2.82 7.38 -16.60
C SER A 59 3.32 8.50 -17.53
N ASP A 60 4.60 8.86 -17.53
CA ASP A 60 5.18 9.86 -18.44
C ASP A 60 6.35 9.28 -19.27
N PRO A 61 6.11 8.94 -20.56
CA PRO A 61 7.14 8.43 -21.47
C PRO A 61 8.13 9.52 -21.97
N ASN A 62 7.88 10.81 -21.74
CA ASN A 62 8.73 11.91 -22.22
C ASN A 62 9.76 12.40 -21.20
N ALA A 63 9.67 11.96 -19.95
CA ALA A 63 10.54 12.41 -18.87
C ALA A 63 11.97 11.82 -18.91
N GLY A 64 12.38 11.15 -20.00
CA GLY A 64 13.74 10.61 -20.17
C GLY A 64 14.10 9.48 -19.17
N ARG A 65 13.09 8.77 -18.66
CA ARG A 65 13.20 7.84 -17.53
C ARG A 65 13.65 6.45 -17.96
N ALA A 66 14.50 5.82 -17.15
CA ALA A 66 14.74 4.38 -17.25
C ALA A 66 13.48 3.63 -16.81
N ALA A 67 13.02 2.68 -17.63
CA ALA A 67 11.96 1.75 -17.25
C ALA A 67 12.37 0.98 -15.99
N LEU A 68 11.42 0.75 -15.08
CA LEU A 68 11.63 -0.17 -13.97
C LEU A 68 11.41 -1.59 -14.49
N ASP A 69 12.19 -2.55 -14.00
CA ASP A 69 11.85 -3.95 -14.23
C ASP A 69 10.50 -4.24 -13.55
N PRO A 70 9.49 -4.73 -14.28
CA PRO A 70 8.23 -5.06 -13.67
C PRO A 70 8.44 -6.17 -12.63
N LYS A 71 8.06 -5.90 -11.37
CA LYS A 71 8.30 -6.83 -10.25
C LYS A 71 7.12 -7.79 -10.03
N PHE A 72 5.95 -7.42 -10.53
CA PHE A 72 4.70 -8.16 -10.42
C PHE A 72 4.06 -8.36 -11.80
N GLU A 73 4.87 -8.78 -12.78
CA GLU A 73 4.41 -9.18 -14.12
C GLU A 73 3.20 -10.14 -14.08
N ASP A 74 2.48 -10.22 -15.21
CA ASP A 74 1.21 -10.96 -15.38
C ASP A 74 1.25 -12.46 -14.98
N ASN A 75 2.43 -13.06 -14.79
CA ASN A 75 2.60 -14.47 -14.42
C ASN A 75 2.56 -14.75 -12.91
N THR A 76 2.39 -13.72 -12.07
CA THR A 76 2.20 -13.92 -10.64
C THR A 76 0.78 -14.39 -10.30
N ARG A 77 0.65 -15.39 -9.42
CA ARG A 77 -0.65 -15.87 -8.93
C ARG A 77 -1.29 -14.96 -7.87
N PHE A 78 -0.50 -14.06 -7.27
CA PHE A 78 -0.95 -13.08 -6.28
C PHE A 78 -2.14 -12.27 -6.79
N LYS A 79 -3.08 -11.97 -5.90
CA LYS A 79 -4.19 -11.06 -6.18
C LYS A 79 -3.78 -9.65 -5.78
N PHE A 80 -4.36 -8.65 -6.42
CA PHE A 80 -3.99 -7.25 -6.21
C PHE A 80 -5.18 -6.39 -5.83
N GLY A 81 -4.90 -5.34 -5.07
CA GLY A 81 -5.83 -4.27 -4.71
C GLY A 81 -5.05 -2.98 -4.45
N TYR A 82 -5.77 -1.97 -3.98
CA TYR A 82 -5.17 -0.67 -3.63
C TYR A 82 -5.88 -0.03 -2.44
N LEU A 83 -5.14 0.73 -1.64
CA LEU A 83 -5.61 1.36 -0.40
C LEU A 83 -6.46 2.59 -0.66
N THR A 84 -6.08 3.39 -1.66
CA THR A 84 -6.75 4.64 -2.01
C THR A 84 -7.02 4.68 -3.52
N LYS A 85 -7.99 5.50 -3.92
CA LYS A 85 -8.29 5.71 -5.33
C LYS A 85 -7.90 7.13 -5.72
N GLN A 86 -6.79 7.28 -6.45
CA GLN A 86 -6.49 8.55 -7.08
C GLN A 86 -7.57 8.86 -8.11
N ASN A 87 -8.23 9.99 -7.91
CA ASN A 87 -9.39 10.38 -8.69
C ASN A 87 -9.08 11.75 -9.32
N ALA A 88 -8.20 11.75 -10.32
CA ALA A 88 -7.73 12.96 -11.01
C ALA A 88 -8.89 13.80 -11.58
N ALA A 89 -10.01 13.16 -11.97
CA ALA A 89 -11.21 13.85 -12.46
C ALA A 89 -12.08 14.48 -11.35
N TRP A 90 -11.88 14.14 -10.08
CA TRP A 90 -12.79 14.51 -8.98
C TRP A 90 -12.19 15.54 -8.01
N ALA A 91 -10.85 15.60 -7.91
CA ALA A 91 -10.15 16.65 -7.17
C ALA A 91 -10.41 18.06 -7.77
N ALA A 92 -10.72 18.14 -9.06
CA ALA A 92 -10.97 19.39 -9.77
C ALA A 92 -12.40 19.96 -9.59
N LEU A 93 -13.36 19.17 -9.09
CA LEU A 93 -14.78 19.58 -9.08
C LEU A 93 -15.41 19.72 -7.69
N GLY A 94 -14.72 19.40 -6.59
CA GLY A 94 -15.20 19.69 -5.23
C GLY A 94 -16.57 19.10 -4.86
N ILE A 95 -17.06 18.12 -5.61
CA ILE A 95 -18.44 17.60 -5.53
C ILE A 95 -18.37 16.11 -5.23
N ASN A 96 -18.71 15.77 -3.99
CA ASN A 96 -18.90 14.40 -3.52
C ASN A 96 -20.42 14.20 -3.38
N ILE A 97 -21.12 13.95 -4.49
CA ILE A 97 -22.57 13.77 -4.48
C ILE A 97 -22.90 12.38 -5.03
N PHE A 98 -23.42 11.54 -4.13
CA PHE A 98 -23.98 10.18 -4.28
C PHE A 98 -23.02 8.99 -4.27
N GLY A 99 -22.90 8.33 -3.10
CA GLY A 99 -22.95 6.85 -3.08
C GLY A 99 -22.04 6.16 -2.07
N SER A 100 -20.73 6.12 -2.33
CA SER A 100 -19.83 5.32 -1.51
C SER A 100 -18.42 5.89 -1.52
N LYS A 101 -17.95 6.28 -0.34
CA LYS A 101 -16.53 6.53 -0.09
C LYS A 101 -15.82 5.19 -0.32
N PHE A 102 -14.94 5.11 -1.32
CA PHE A 102 -14.17 3.89 -1.59
C PHE A 102 -13.51 3.38 -0.31
N THR A 103 -13.59 2.08 -0.06
CA THR A 103 -12.84 1.40 0.99
C THR A 103 -12.06 0.21 0.40
N PRO A 104 -10.81 -0.04 0.82
CA PRO A 104 -10.07 -1.22 0.37
C PRO A 104 -10.76 -2.54 0.76
N VAL A 105 -11.67 -2.52 1.74
CA VAL A 105 -12.49 -3.67 2.12
C VAL A 105 -13.37 -4.14 0.95
N ASP A 106 -13.81 -3.24 0.06
CA ASP A 106 -14.62 -3.58 -1.11
C ASP A 106 -13.89 -4.49 -2.11
N LEU A 107 -12.55 -4.51 -2.04
CA LEU A 107 -11.71 -5.33 -2.91
C LEU A 107 -11.43 -6.73 -2.35
N VAL A 108 -11.77 -6.97 -1.07
CA VAL A 108 -11.57 -8.26 -0.40
C VAL A 108 -12.52 -9.30 -0.96
N LYS A 109 -12.03 -10.54 -1.08
CA LYS A 109 -12.79 -11.72 -1.48
C LYS A 109 -12.79 -12.76 -0.37
N ASP A 110 -13.80 -13.61 -0.37
CA ASP A 110 -13.90 -14.71 0.62
C ASP A 110 -12.76 -15.71 0.48
N THR A 111 -12.19 -15.83 -0.73
CA THR A 111 -11.02 -16.66 -1.03
C THR A 111 -9.71 -16.09 -0.51
N ASP A 112 -9.67 -14.83 -0.07
CA ASP A 112 -8.44 -14.24 0.46
C ASP A 112 -8.16 -14.85 1.85
N GLU A 113 -6.96 -15.38 2.07
CA GLU A 113 -6.52 -15.96 3.35
C GLU A 113 -5.56 -15.02 4.10
N MET A 114 -4.92 -14.09 3.39
CA MET A 114 -3.95 -13.15 3.95
C MET A 114 -3.89 -11.88 3.12
N PHE A 115 -3.68 -10.75 3.82
CA PHE A 115 -3.50 -9.44 3.21
C PHE A 115 -2.06 -8.98 3.37
N VAL A 116 -1.50 -8.41 2.32
CA VAL A 116 -0.21 -7.74 2.36
C VAL A 116 -0.42 -6.30 1.91
N VAL A 117 -0.02 -5.34 2.73
CA VAL A 117 -0.07 -3.92 2.40
C VAL A 117 1.33 -3.49 2.01
N ALA A 118 1.51 -3.09 0.75
CA ALA A 118 2.74 -2.51 0.26
C ALA A 118 3.00 -1.17 0.94
N TYR A 119 4.26 -0.72 0.89
CA TYR A 119 4.74 0.50 1.54
C TYR A 119 3.79 1.68 1.32
N PRO A 120 3.51 2.49 2.35
CA PRO A 120 2.88 3.77 2.13
C PRO A 120 3.80 4.64 1.27
N SER A 121 3.19 5.47 0.45
CA SER A 121 3.85 6.37 -0.46
C SER A 121 3.44 7.81 -0.17
N PHE A 122 2.52 8.38 -0.96
CA PHE A 122 2.41 9.81 -1.17
C PHE A 122 1.61 10.50 -0.07
N ASN A 123 0.59 9.82 0.46
CA ASN A 123 -0.22 10.32 1.56
C ASN A 123 -0.26 9.27 2.69
N PRO A 124 0.82 9.16 3.49
CA PRO A 124 0.91 8.16 4.55
C PRO A 124 -0.27 8.21 5.52
N ARG A 125 -0.84 9.40 5.75
CA ARG A 125 -2.03 9.55 6.60
C ARG A 125 -3.24 8.81 6.03
N GLU A 126 -3.55 9.05 4.76
CA GLU A 126 -4.72 8.44 4.11
C GLU A 126 -4.53 6.94 3.91
N GLU A 127 -3.34 6.52 3.47
CA GLU A 127 -3.01 5.12 3.23
C GLU A 127 -2.98 4.30 4.52
N LEU A 128 -2.46 4.85 5.61
CA LEU A 128 -2.51 4.17 6.91
C LEU A 128 -3.91 4.13 7.50
N SER A 129 -4.72 5.18 7.28
CA SER A 129 -6.14 5.16 7.65
C SER A 129 -6.89 4.08 6.87
N ALA A 130 -6.63 3.94 5.57
CA ALA A 130 -7.17 2.87 4.73
C ALA A 130 -6.67 1.48 5.16
N THR A 131 -5.40 1.37 5.56
CA THR A 131 -4.83 0.13 6.13
C THR A 131 -5.55 -0.27 7.41
N TYR A 132 -5.83 0.69 8.29
CA TYR A 132 -6.59 0.45 9.51
C TYR A 132 -8.04 0.02 9.21
N GLN A 133 -8.68 0.64 8.23
CA GLN A 133 -10.01 0.23 7.75
C GLN A 133 -10.00 -1.21 7.20
N LEU A 134 -8.97 -1.59 6.42
CA LEU A 134 -8.79 -2.96 5.95
C LEU A 134 -8.61 -3.94 7.11
N TYR A 135 -7.82 -3.56 8.13
CA TYR A 135 -7.64 -4.38 9.32
C TYR A 135 -8.97 -4.62 10.05
N GLN A 136 -9.69 -3.55 10.41
CA GLN A 136 -10.94 -3.65 11.17
C GLN A 136 -12.08 -4.28 10.37
N GLY A 137 -12.15 -3.99 9.07
CA GLY A 137 -13.26 -4.41 8.22
C GLY A 137 -13.10 -5.80 7.60
N ALA A 138 -11.87 -6.32 7.52
CA ALA A 138 -11.60 -7.59 6.85
C ALA A 138 -10.68 -8.53 7.64
N ALA A 139 -9.54 -8.05 8.12
CA ALA A 139 -8.53 -8.91 8.75
C ALA A 139 -8.96 -9.42 10.13
N GLU A 140 -9.28 -8.49 11.04
CA GLU A 140 -9.63 -8.79 12.43
C GLU A 140 -10.90 -9.63 12.57
N PRO A 141 -12.02 -9.33 11.88
CA PRO A 141 -13.25 -10.11 12.02
C PRO A 141 -13.13 -11.57 11.54
N THR A 142 -12.18 -11.83 10.64
CA THR A 142 -12.01 -13.15 10.02
C THR A 142 -10.76 -13.89 10.51
N GLY A 143 -9.97 -13.26 11.39
CA GLY A 143 -8.69 -13.81 11.85
C GLY A 143 -7.62 -13.93 10.75
N ARG A 144 -7.81 -13.28 9.60
CA ARG A 144 -6.85 -13.31 8.49
C ARG A 144 -5.62 -12.46 8.82
N PRO A 145 -4.40 -12.96 8.63
CA PRO A 145 -3.20 -12.15 8.82
C PRO A 145 -3.19 -10.95 7.86
N LEU A 146 -2.79 -9.80 8.38
CA LEU A 146 -2.45 -8.62 7.60
C LEU A 146 -0.96 -8.36 7.83
N VAL A 147 -0.17 -8.16 6.78
CA VAL A 147 1.26 -7.82 6.87
C VAL A 147 1.47 -6.47 6.23
N VAL A 148 2.09 -5.53 6.95
CA VAL A 148 2.37 -4.19 6.42
C VAL A 148 3.86 -4.08 6.12
N PHE A 149 4.18 -3.83 4.85
CA PHE A 149 5.55 -3.68 4.36
C PHE A 149 5.97 -2.21 4.40
N ASN A 150 6.19 -1.67 5.60
CA ASN A 150 6.15 -0.23 5.84
C ASN A 150 7.33 0.26 6.70
N GLY A 151 8.10 1.24 6.20
CA GLY A 151 9.14 1.96 6.95
C GLY A 151 8.67 3.25 7.68
N GLU A 152 7.48 3.75 7.38
CA GLU A 152 6.80 4.88 8.04
C GLU A 152 6.17 4.51 9.39
N LEU A 153 5.82 3.24 9.63
CA LEU A 153 5.27 2.80 10.92
C LEU A 153 6.23 3.09 12.07
N ASP A 154 7.53 2.91 11.85
CA ASP A 154 8.56 3.20 12.84
C ASP A 154 8.76 4.72 13.03
N ARG A 155 8.54 5.54 12.00
CA ARG A 155 8.52 7.00 12.12
C ARG A 155 7.34 7.49 12.97
N ILE A 156 6.16 6.90 12.76
CA ILE A 156 4.96 7.19 13.56
C ILE A 156 5.17 6.79 15.02
N ARG A 157 5.77 5.62 15.26
CA ARG A 157 6.09 5.14 16.62
C ARG A 157 7.20 5.95 17.28
N GLY A 158 8.16 6.43 16.50
CA GLY A 158 9.23 7.32 16.95
C GLY A 158 8.78 8.76 17.23
N GLY A 159 7.49 9.09 17.06
CA GLY A 159 6.96 10.42 17.32
C GLY A 159 7.31 11.47 16.24
N TYR A 160 7.75 11.03 15.06
CA TYR A 160 8.07 11.92 13.94
C TYR A 160 6.85 12.75 13.51
N TYR A 161 5.66 12.16 13.58
CA TYR A 161 4.40 12.85 13.32
C TYR A 161 3.79 13.36 14.62
N PRO A 162 3.60 14.69 14.78
CA PRO A 162 2.98 15.24 15.97
C PRO A 162 1.56 14.72 16.14
N SER A 163 1.29 14.03 17.25
CA SER A 163 0.02 13.36 17.52
C SER A 163 -1.21 14.28 17.46
N PHE A 164 -1.04 15.59 17.73
CA PHE A 164 -2.10 16.60 17.65
C PHE A 164 -2.51 16.97 16.21
N ALA A 165 -1.62 16.82 15.23
CA ALA A 165 -1.90 17.12 13.82
C ALA A 165 -2.39 15.88 13.04
N PHE A 166 -2.17 14.68 13.60
CA PHE A 166 -2.40 13.39 12.96
C PHE A 166 -3.19 12.42 13.87
N GLY A 167 -4.37 12.84 14.33
CA GLY A 167 -5.16 12.11 15.32
C GLY A 167 -5.48 10.64 14.96
N GLU A 168 -5.72 10.30 13.70
CA GLU A 168 -5.91 8.91 13.26
C GLU A 168 -4.62 8.08 13.33
N LEU A 169 -3.47 8.67 12.99
CA LEU A 169 -2.16 8.02 13.10
C LEU A 169 -1.73 7.79 14.56
N SER A 170 -2.22 8.64 15.48
CA SER A 170 -1.99 8.45 16.92
C SER A 170 -2.66 7.18 17.47
N LYS A 171 -3.65 6.62 16.76
CA LYS A 171 -4.22 5.30 17.09
C LYS A 171 -3.27 4.20 16.62
N LEU A 172 -2.75 4.30 15.39
CA LEU A 172 -1.75 3.38 14.83
C LEU A 172 -0.41 3.36 15.61
N SER A 173 -0.04 4.45 16.28
CA SER A 173 1.14 4.46 17.16
C SER A 173 0.92 3.72 18.48
N LYS A 174 -0.34 3.58 18.92
CA LYS A 174 -0.74 2.92 20.17
C LYS A 174 -1.20 1.48 19.95
N ASP A 175 -1.84 1.22 18.81
CA ASP A 175 -2.25 -0.11 18.38
C ASP A 175 -1.14 -0.74 17.53
N PHE A 176 -0.49 -1.76 18.09
CA PHE A 176 0.40 -2.62 17.31
C PHE A 176 -0.44 -3.35 16.26
N ILE A 177 -0.46 -2.85 15.03
CA ILE A 177 -0.90 -3.64 13.88
C ILE A 177 0.31 -3.92 12.97
N PRO A 178 0.43 -5.14 12.44
CA PRO A 178 -0.42 -6.30 12.75
C PRO A 178 -0.11 -6.90 14.14
N LYS A 179 -1.16 -7.23 14.89
CA LYS A 179 -1.10 -7.96 16.17
C LYS A 179 -0.98 -9.46 15.87
N VAL A 180 0.10 -10.11 16.29
CA VAL A 180 0.14 -11.58 16.38
C VAL A 180 -0.45 -11.96 17.72
N VAL A 181 -1.70 -12.43 17.71
CA VAL A 181 -2.32 -13.00 18.92
C VAL A 181 -1.92 -14.47 18.96
N LEU A 182 -1.09 -14.84 19.93
CA LEU A 182 -0.80 -16.25 20.21
C LEU A 182 -2.07 -16.87 20.81
N VAL A 183 -2.67 -17.82 20.10
CA VAL A 183 -3.77 -18.62 20.64
C VAL A 183 -3.14 -19.72 21.49
N SER A 184 -3.36 -19.66 22.80
CA SER A 184 -2.98 -20.68 23.77
C SER A 184 -3.98 -21.84 23.80
#